data_AF-A0A6H1Z7Y3-F1
#
_entry.id   AF-A0A6H1Z7Y3-F1
#
_cell.length_a   1.000
_cell.length_b   1.000
_cell.length_c   1.000
_cell.angle_alpha   90.00
_cell.angle_beta   90.00
_cell.angle_gamma   90.00
#
_symmetry.space_group_name_H-M   'P 1'
#
loop_
_entity.id
_entity.type
_entity.pdbx_description
1 polymer ?
#
loop_
_entity_poly.entity_id
_entity_poly.type
_entity_poly.pdbx_seq_one_letter_code
_entity_poly.pdbx_strand_id
1 'polypeptide(L)'
;MSLVISYFGAEATGKTTLGFSAIKSFPDGIMIHFDFDLGRERAIWRFPDSLANRIKTVKFPEVASWTLGSGAITKRWSDFERTYEMALNDPQVRVLFIDTASQMNTLNADEYLENYVKRNRPNRHQLSQIEYRVPNTRTRAKYMAAREAEKLLIISHKEAPVYVEQFVQQADGSMKKESVNTGQKTFGGLGETPYLADQHLQLYLKNGNVDLVTGKELLPISLVTVAKFLKPNPPMIYGMELPQPNFERVIQMVDGVKKMCMEVE
;
A
#
# COMPACT_ATOMS: atom_id res chain seq x y z
N MET A 1 -13.33 -4.53 -16.13
CA MET A 1 -11.88 -4.31 -16.01
C MET A 1 -11.52 -4.12 -14.53
N SER A 2 -10.66 -4.98 -13.95
CA SER A 2 -10.20 -4.82 -12.56
C SER A 2 -9.11 -3.75 -12.45
N LEU A 3 -9.13 -3.01 -11.34
CA LEU A 3 -8.20 -1.93 -11.04
C LEU A 3 -7.34 -2.26 -9.82
N VAL A 4 -6.10 -1.78 -9.84
CA VAL A 4 -5.14 -1.80 -8.75
C VAL A 4 -4.78 -0.36 -8.37
N ILE A 5 -5.06 0.02 -7.13
CA ILE A 5 -4.71 1.32 -6.58
C ILE A 5 -3.71 1.13 -5.46
N SER A 6 -2.54 1.74 -5.60
CA SER A 6 -1.50 1.78 -4.57
C SER A 6 -1.35 3.20 -4.05
N TYR A 7 -1.17 3.35 -2.74
CA TYR A 7 -0.80 4.62 -2.16
C TYR A 7 0.10 4.47 -0.95
N PHE A 8 0.87 5.52 -0.66
CA PHE A 8 1.69 5.63 0.54
C PHE A 8 1.57 7.02 1.15
N GLY A 9 2.05 7.18 2.37
CA GLY A 9 2.08 8.48 3.03
C GLY A 9 2.46 8.36 4.48
N ALA A 10 2.77 9.48 5.11
CA ALA A 10 3.09 9.57 6.53
C ALA A 10 1.96 9.01 7.42
N GLU A 11 2.25 8.80 8.71
CA GLU A 11 1.21 8.48 9.69
C GLU A 11 0.14 9.57 9.74
N ALA A 12 -1.07 9.20 10.16
CA ALA A 12 -2.24 10.08 10.23
C ALA A 12 -2.72 10.72 8.91
N THR A 13 -2.11 10.43 7.76
CA THR A 13 -2.57 10.92 6.43
C THR A 13 -3.88 10.27 5.95
N GLY A 14 -4.51 9.40 6.74
CA GLY A 14 -5.80 8.80 6.40
C GLY A 14 -5.74 7.59 5.46
N LYS A 15 -4.56 6.94 5.30
CA LYS A 15 -4.35 5.72 4.48
C LYS A 15 -5.49 4.69 4.63
N THR A 16 -5.69 4.15 5.83
CA THR A 16 -6.73 3.14 6.08
C THR A 16 -8.14 3.66 5.79
N THR A 17 -8.42 4.93 6.09
CA THR A 17 -9.72 5.56 5.80
C THR A 17 -9.95 5.67 4.29
N LEU A 18 -8.93 6.03 3.50
CA LEU A 18 -9.03 6.02 2.04
C LEU A 18 -9.30 4.60 1.53
N GLY A 19 -8.59 3.59 2.05
CA GLY A 19 -8.83 2.20 1.67
C GLY A 19 -10.25 1.73 1.92
N PHE A 20 -10.78 1.98 3.12
CA PHE A 20 -12.17 1.63 3.47
C PHE A 20 -13.21 2.36 2.62
N SER A 21 -12.92 3.56 2.12
CA SER A 21 -13.86 4.31 1.28
C SER A 21 -14.21 3.61 -0.03
N ALA A 22 -13.30 2.78 -0.57
CA ALA A 22 -13.49 2.08 -1.83
C ALA A 22 -14.73 1.15 -1.84
N ILE A 23 -15.17 0.69 -0.67
CA ILE A 23 -16.36 -0.19 -0.56
C ILE A 23 -17.67 0.53 -0.94
N LYS A 24 -17.68 1.87 -0.93
CA LYS A 24 -18.85 2.67 -1.33
C LYS A 24 -19.20 2.50 -2.81
N SER A 25 -18.23 2.22 -3.67
CA SER A 25 -18.46 2.02 -5.12
C SER A 25 -19.10 0.66 -5.47
N PHE A 26 -19.31 -0.22 -4.48
CA PHE A 26 -19.87 -1.56 -4.68
C PHE A 26 -21.02 -1.83 -3.71
N PRO A 27 -22.23 -1.28 -3.89
CA PRO A 27 -23.32 -1.31 -2.91
C PRO A 27 -23.59 -2.70 -2.29
N ASP A 28 -23.57 -3.75 -3.10
CA ASP A 28 -23.86 -5.13 -2.68
C ASP A 28 -22.60 -5.98 -2.40
N GLY A 29 -21.41 -5.39 -2.56
CA GLY A 29 -20.14 -6.06 -2.37
C GLY A 29 -19.62 -5.99 -0.95
N ILE A 30 -18.77 -6.95 -0.59
CA ILE A 30 -17.95 -6.90 0.63
C ILE A 30 -16.49 -6.59 0.31
N MET A 31 -15.79 -6.07 1.31
CA MET A 31 -14.35 -5.84 1.29
C MET A 31 -13.67 -6.84 2.23
N ILE A 32 -12.61 -7.49 1.75
CA ILE A 32 -11.67 -8.20 2.62
C ILE A 32 -10.46 -7.29 2.87
N HIS A 33 -10.28 -6.91 4.13
CA HIS A 33 -9.18 -6.09 4.61
C HIS A 33 -8.14 -6.97 5.30
N PHE A 34 -6.93 -7.03 4.74
CA PHE A 34 -5.77 -7.72 5.30
C PHE A 34 -4.97 -6.72 6.13
N ASP A 35 -5.12 -6.80 7.45
CA ASP A 35 -4.61 -5.81 8.41
C ASP A 35 -3.28 -6.27 9.01
N PHE A 36 -2.18 -5.80 8.45
CA PHE A 36 -0.80 -6.02 8.90
C PHE A 36 -0.32 -4.95 9.91
N ASP A 37 -1.00 -3.80 10.00
CA ASP A 37 -0.53 -2.64 10.80
C ASP A 37 -1.52 -2.17 11.87
N LEU A 38 -2.52 -3.01 12.18
CA LEU A 38 -3.62 -2.73 13.11
C LEU A 38 -4.38 -1.44 12.73
N GLY A 39 -4.53 -1.20 11.43
CA GLY A 39 -5.17 0.00 10.88
C GLY A 39 -6.66 0.06 11.16
N ARG A 40 -7.35 -1.08 11.25
CA ARG A 40 -8.83 -1.12 11.35
C ARG A 40 -9.34 -0.32 12.53
N GLU A 41 -8.80 -0.56 13.72
CA GLU A 41 -9.29 0.03 14.97
C GLU A 41 -9.19 1.57 14.96
N ARG A 42 -8.22 2.11 14.22
CA ARG A 42 -8.01 3.55 14.08
C ARG A 42 -8.97 4.23 13.11
N ALA A 43 -9.64 3.48 12.23
CA ALA A 43 -10.36 4.05 11.08
C ALA A 43 -11.82 3.61 10.97
N ILE A 44 -12.18 2.42 11.45
CA ILE A 44 -13.50 1.83 11.18
C ILE A 44 -14.66 2.63 11.79
N TRP A 45 -14.45 3.24 12.96
CA TRP A 45 -15.44 4.06 13.68
C TRP A 45 -15.84 5.34 12.93
N ARG A 46 -15.08 5.73 11.89
CA ARG A 46 -15.40 6.88 11.03
C ARG A 46 -16.48 6.57 10.00
N PHE A 47 -16.87 5.31 9.86
CA PHE A 47 -17.83 4.85 8.87
C PHE A 47 -19.15 4.47 9.54
N PRO A 48 -20.29 4.70 8.87
CA PRO A 48 -21.57 4.19 9.35
C PRO A 48 -21.58 2.66 9.39
N ASP A 49 -22.36 2.09 10.30
CA ASP A 49 -22.44 0.64 10.53
C ASP A 49 -22.77 -0.14 9.26
N SER A 50 -23.61 0.41 8.39
CA SER A 50 -23.96 -0.19 7.09
C SER A 50 -22.75 -0.46 6.20
N LEU A 51 -21.73 0.41 6.23
CA LEU A 51 -20.47 0.21 5.51
C LEU A 51 -19.47 -0.60 6.33
N ALA A 52 -19.37 -0.33 7.63
CA ALA A 52 -18.42 -1.01 8.51
C ALA A 52 -18.67 -2.53 8.56
N ASN A 53 -19.94 -2.95 8.56
CA ASN A 53 -20.34 -4.36 8.56
C ASN A 53 -19.96 -5.12 7.28
N ARG A 54 -19.75 -4.41 6.18
CA ARG A 54 -19.32 -4.95 4.88
C ARG A 54 -17.81 -5.07 4.74
N ILE A 55 -17.05 -4.52 5.69
CA ILE A 55 -15.58 -4.63 5.75
C ILE A 55 -15.23 -5.79 6.69
N LYS A 56 -14.86 -6.93 6.11
CA LYS A 56 -14.36 -8.09 6.86
C LYS A 56 -12.85 -7.96 6.99
N THR A 57 -12.33 -7.97 8.22
CA THR A 57 -10.90 -7.81 8.47
C THR A 57 -10.28 -9.09 8.98
N VAL A 58 -9.13 -9.43 8.40
CA VAL A 58 -8.27 -10.52 8.85
C VAL A 58 -6.95 -9.89 9.29
N LYS A 59 -6.59 -10.09 10.55
CA LYS A 59 -5.41 -9.48 11.17
C LYS A 59 -4.18 -10.37 10.98
N PHE A 60 -3.08 -9.77 10.56
CA PHE A 60 -1.77 -10.39 10.42
C PHE A 60 -0.76 -9.59 11.24
N PRO A 61 -0.78 -9.72 12.58
CA PRO A 61 0.13 -8.96 13.42
C PRO A 61 1.59 -9.25 13.05
N GLU A 62 2.49 -8.34 13.40
CA GLU A 62 3.91 -8.55 13.21
C GLU A 62 4.39 -9.79 13.98
N VAL A 63 5.25 -10.60 13.36
CA VAL A 63 5.91 -11.71 14.03
C VAL A 63 7.26 -11.20 14.50
N ALA A 64 7.58 -11.34 15.78
CA ALA A 64 8.87 -10.87 16.27
C ALA A 64 10.02 -11.67 15.64
N SER A 65 11.08 -10.97 15.21
CA SER A 65 12.21 -11.56 14.46
C SER A 65 12.97 -12.66 15.22
N TRP A 66 12.96 -12.64 16.57
CA TRP A 66 13.55 -13.70 17.39
C TRP A 66 12.84 -15.05 17.26
N THR A 67 11.65 -15.10 16.65
CA THR A 67 10.92 -16.34 16.37
C THR A 67 11.38 -17.02 15.07
N LEU A 68 12.36 -16.46 14.36
CA LEU A 68 12.87 -17.03 13.11
C LEU A 68 13.33 -18.48 13.33
N GLY A 69 12.76 -19.41 12.56
CA GLY A 69 13.01 -20.85 12.68
C GLY A 69 11.89 -21.60 13.40
N SER A 70 11.02 -20.91 14.15
CA SER A 70 9.89 -21.54 14.86
C SER A 70 8.77 -22.05 13.94
N GLY A 71 8.71 -21.58 12.69
CA GLY A 71 7.57 -21.86 11.80
C GLY A 71 6.38 -20.91 11.98
N ALA A 72 6.44 -19.98 12.95
CA ALA A 72 5.38 -18.99 13.13
C ALA A 72 5.24 -18.06 11.91
N ILE A 73 6.37 -17.70 11.28
CA ILE A 73 6.41 -16.85 10.09
C ILE A 73 5.82 -17.61 8.89
N THR A 74 6.27 -18.84 8.63
CA THR A 74 5.70 -19.70 7.58
C THR A 74 4.20 -19.91 7.75
N LYS A 75 3.74 -20.19 8.98
CA LYS A 75 2.31 -20.37 9.26
C LYS A 75 1.52 -19.10 8.95
N ARG A 76 2.01 -17.93 9.39
CA ARG A 76 1.32 -16.66 9.18
C ARG A 76 1.23 -16.27 7.70
N TRP A 77 2.29 -16.50 6.94
CA TRP A 77 2.27 -16.32 5.49
C TRP A 77 1.28 -17.28 4.82
N SER A 78 1.30 -18.56 5.19
CA SER A 78 0.35 -19.56 4.67
C SER A 78 -1.11 -19.22 4.98
N ASP A 79 -1.40 -18.75 6.19
CA ASP A 79 -2.73 -18.27 6.57
C ASP A 79 -3.16 -17.08 5.69
N PHE A 80 -2.25 -16.12 5.43
CA PHE A 80 -2.50 -15.02 4.51
C PHE A 80 -2.80 -15.51 3.09
N GLU A 81 -1.98 -16.41 2.53
CA GLU A 81 -2.18 -16.92 1.17
C GLU A 81 -3.52 -17.63 1.03
N ARG A 82 -3.87 -18.49 1.99
CA ARG A 82 -5.16 -19.19 2.00
C ARG A 82 -6.33 -18.21 2.05
N THR A 83 -6.29 -17.23 2.95
CA THR A 83 -7.36 -16.22 3.04
C THR A 83 -7.45 -15.37 1.77
N TYR A 84 -6.30 -14.99 1.19
CA TYR A 84 -6.27 -14.22 -0.05
C TYR A 84 -6.90 -15.01 -1.20
N GLU A 85 -6.56 -16.28 -1.35
CA GLU A 85 -7.13 -17.17 -2.36
C GLU A 85 -8.65 -17.39 -2.16
N MET A 86 -9.10 -17.58 -0.92
CA MET A 86 -10.54 -17.65 -0.63
C MET A 86 -11.26 -16.35 -1.04
N ALA A 87 -10.65 -15.20 -0.76
CA ALA A 87 -11.23 -13.90 -1.10
C ALA A 87 -11.26 -13.64 -2.62
N LEU A 88 -10.29 -14.15 -3.37
CA LEU A 88 -10.29 -14.08 -4.84
C LEU A 88 -11.47 -14.86 -5.43
N ASN A 89 -11.74 -16.05 -4.89
CA ASN A 89 -12.77 -16.95 -5.41
C ASN A 89 -14.19 -16.64 -4.91
N ASP A 90 -14.35 -15.81 -3.88
CA ASP A 90 -15.66 -15.44 -3.36
C ASP A 90 -16.34 -14.38 -4.27
N PRO A 91 -17.52 -14.68 -4.86
CA PRO A 91 -18.23 -13.74 -5.73
C PRO A 91 -18.79 -12.50 -5.01
N GLN A 92 -19.00 -12.56 -3.69
CA GLN A 92 -19.45 -11.40 -2.89
C GLN A 92 -18.33 -10.40 -2.65
N VAL A 93 -17.08 -10.87 -2.63
CA VAL A 93 -15.92 -10.00 -2.47
C VAL A 93 -15.73 -9.18 -3.73
N ARG A 94 -15.76 -7.85 -3.58
CA ARG A 94 -15.51 -6.91 -4.70
C ARG A 94 -14.22 -6.13 -4.51
N VAL A 95 -13.78 -5.98 -3.27
CA VAL A 95 -12.58 -5.21 -2.92
C VAL A 95 -11.66 -6.02 -2.02
N LEU A 96 -10.39 -6.09 -2.41
CA LEU A 96 -9.29 -6.59 -1.58
C LEU A 96 -8.50 -5.37 -1.11
N PHE A 97 -8.28 -5.23 0.19
CA PHE A 97 -7.50 -4.12 0.74
C PHE A 97 -6.35 -4.64 1.61
N ILE A 98 -5.11 -4.42 1.18
CA ILE A 98 -3.90 -4.81 1.91
C ILE A 98 -3.33 -3.59 2.66
N ASP A 99 -3.34 -3.63 4.00
CA ASP A 99 -2.92 -2.52 4.89
C ASP A 99 -1.91 -3.00 5.95
N THR A 100 -0.59 -2.87 5.82
CA THR A 100 0.17 -2.26 4.72
C THR A 100 0.96 -3.32 3.94
N ALA A 101 1.05 -3.17 2.62
CA ALA A 101 1.82 -4.10 1.78
C ALA A 101 3.32 -4.06 2.04
N SER A 102 3.85 -2.98 2.64
CA SER A 102 5.24 -2.95 3.09
C SER A 102 5.50 -4.06 4.11
N GLN A 103 4.60 -4.27 5.08
CA GLN A 103 4.70 -5.36 6.05
C GLN A 103 4.38 -6.73 5.44
N MET A 104 3.39 -6.82 4.53
CA MET A 104 3.15 -8.05 3.78
C MET A 104 4.42 -8.52 3.04
N ASN A 105 5.14 -7.58 2.40
CA ASN A 105 6.37 -7.90 1.68
C ASN A 105 7.50 -8.33 2.62
N THR A 106 7.62 -7.71 3.80
CA THR A 106 8.54 -8.16 4.85
C THR A 106 8.21 -9.57 5.32
N LEU A 107 6.93 -9.86 5.63
CA LEU A 107 6.49 -11.19 6.04
C LEU A 107 6.83 -12.28 5.00
N ASN A 108 6.62 -11.97 3.71
CA ASN A 108 6.97 -12.87 2.60
C ASN A 108 8.48 -13.12 2.50
N ALA A 109 9.29 -12.06 2.67
CA ALA A 109 10.74 -12.16 2.66
C ALA A 109 11.26 -12.98 3.86
N ASP A 110 10.71 -12.73 5.05
CA ASP A 110 11.06 -13.44 6.28
C ASP A 110 10.64 -14.92 6.23
N GLU A 111 9.49 -15.23 5.60
CA GLU A 111 9.07 -16.62 5.38
C GLU A 111 10.08 -17.36 4.49
N TYR A 112 10.52 -16.71 3.42
CA TYR A 112 11.51 -17.27 2.52
C TYR A 112 12.85 -17.48 3.25
N LEU A 113 13.27 -16.52 4.07
CA LEU A 113 14.47 -16.63 4.91
C LEU A 113 14.35 -17.76 5.93
N GLU A 114 13.22 -17.90 6.62
CA GLU A 114 12.96 -18.97 7.59
C GLU A 114 13.10 -20.35 6.95
N ASN A 115 12.54 -20.54 5.76
CA ASN A 115 12.68 -21.78 5.00
C ASN A 115 14.12 -22.03 4.54
N TYR A 116 14.85 -20.98 4.15
CA TYR A 116 16.24 -21.10 3.75
C TYR A 116 17.14 -21.50 4.92
N VAL A 117 16.98 -20.86 6.10
CA VAL A 117 17.71 -21.18 7.33
C VAL A 117 17.45 -22.60 7.78
N LYS A 118 16.18 -23.05 7.76
CA LYS A 118 15.81 -24.44 8.09
C LYS A 118 16.50 -25.47 7.18
N ARG A 119 16.63 -25.19 5.89
CA ARG A 119 17.23 -26.11 4.91
C ARG A 119 18.75 -26.13 4.95
N ASN A 120 19.39 -24.98 5.11
CA ASN A 120 20.84 -24.84 4.91
C ASN A 120 21.64 -24.71 6.22
N ARG A 121 20.98 -24.52 7.37
CA ARG A 121 21.59 -24.23 8.69
C ARG A 121 22.59 -23.05 8.79
N PRO A 122 22.55 -21.96 7.98
CA PRO A 122 23.34 -20.77 8.28
C PRO A 122 22.67 -19.93 9.37
N ASN A 123 23.46 -19.36 10.29
CA ASN A 123 23.03 -18.25 11.15
C ASN A 123 22.92 -16.98 10.30
N ARG A 124 21.82 -16.87 9.55
CA ARG A 124 21.59 -15.77 8.62
C ARG A 124 20.37 -14.97 9.01
N HIS A 125 20.54 -13.65 9.10
CA HIS A 125 19.51 -12.72 9.56
C HIS A 125 18.87 -11.89 8.43
N GLN A 126 19.36 -11.99 7.19
CA GLN A 126 18.84 -11.23 6.06
C GLN A 126 19.07 -11.92 4.71
N LEU A 127 18.19 -11.67 3.74
CA LEU A 127 18.34 -12.11 2.35
C LEU A 127 19.39 -11.30 1.60
N SER A 128 19.97 -11.89 0.56
CA SER A 128 20.83 -11.21 -0.40
C SER A 128 19.95 -10.60 -1.49
N GLN A 129 20.46 -9.60 -2.22
CA GLN A 129 19.68 -8.91 -3.24
C GLN A 129 19.09 -9.87 -4.30
N ILE A 130 19.83 -10.91 -4.68
CA ILE A 130 19.37 -11.90 -5.68
C ILE A 130 18.22 -12.75 -5.15
N GLU A 131 18.20 -13.04 -3.85
CA GLU A 131 17.20 -13.91 -3.21
C GLU A 131 15.83 -13.24 -3.09
N TYR A 132 15.78 -11.90 -3.07
CA TYR A 132 14.51 -11.15 -3.10
C TYR A 132 13.68 -11.42 -4.36
N ARG A 133 14.25 -12.02 -5.41
CA ARG A 133 13.52 -12.42 -6.61
C ARG A 133 12.29 -13.27 -6.30
N VAL A 134 12.39 -14.24 -5.39
CA VAL A 134 11.28 -15.16 -5.07
C VAL A 134 10.17 -14.43 -4.30
N PRO A 135 10.43 -13.76 -3.17
CA PRO A 135 9.43 -12.93 -2.50
C PRO A 135 8.78 -11.91 -3.45
N ASN A 136 9.58 -11.17 -4.23
CA ASN A 136 9.05 -10.17 -5.16
C ASN A 136 8.11 -10.78 -6.20
N THR A 137 8.44 -11.96 -6.73
CA THR A 137 7.59 -12.68 -7.69
C THR A 137 6.27 -13.10 -7.05
N ARG A 138 6.28 -13.61 -5.81
CA ARG A 138 5.05 -13.95 -5.06
C ARG A 138 4.19 -12.72 -4.79
N THR A 139 4.81 -11.60 -4.39
CA THR A 139 4.11 -10.33 -4.19
C THR A 139 3.47 -9.86 -5.50
N ARG A 140 4.20 -9.88 -6.62
CA ARG A 140 3.68 -9.53 -7.96
C ARG A 140 2.48 -10.41 -8.36
N ALA A 141 2.54 -11.70 -8.07
CA ALA A 141 1.44 -12.62 -8.36
C ALA A 141 0.13 -12.22 -7.65
N LYS A 142 0.18 -11.58 -6.47
CA LYS A 142 -1.05 -11.10 -5.80
C LYS A 142 -1.75 -9.99 -6.59
N TYR A 143 -0.98 -9.11 -7.24
CA TYR A 143 -1.53 -8.06 -8.10
C TYR A 143 -2.22 -8.66 -9.32
N MET A 144 -1.55 -9.60 -9.99
CA MET A 144 -2.10 -10.25 -11.19
C MET A 144 -3.32 -11.11 -10.85
N ALA A 145 -3.27 -11.88 -9.77
CA ALA A 145 -4.39 -12.71 -9.34
C ALA A 145 -5.64 -11.88 -9.02
N ALA A 146 -5.50 -10.70 -8.40
CA ALA A 146 -6.64 -9.80 -8.17
C ALA A 146 -7.25 -9.28 -9.49
N ARG A 147 -6.41 -9.02 -10.50
CA ARG A 147 -6.86 -8.63 -11.84
C ARG A 147 -7.61 -9.75 -12.53
N GLU A 148 -7.05 -10.96 -12.53
CA GLU A 148 -7.66 -12.16 -13.11
C GLU A 148 -9.00 -12.51 -12.43
N ALA A 149 -9.09 -12.34 -11.11
CA ALA A 149 -10.32 -12.55 -10.35
C ALA A 149 -11.30 -11.36 -10.40
N GLU A 150 -11.01 -10.35 -11.23
CA GLU A 150 -11.81 -9.16 -11.44
C GLU A 150 -12.17 -8.38 -10.15
N LYS A 151 -11.24 -8.35 -9.18
CA LYS A 151 -11.42 -7.63 -7.90
C LYS A 151 -10.73 -6.27 -7.93
N LEU A 152 -11.29 -5.26 -7.28
CA LEU A 152 -10.55 -4.02 -7.00
C LEU A 152 -9.50 -4.31 -5.92
N LEU A 153 -8.22 -4.12 -6.24
CA LEU A 153 -7.13 -4.27 -5.27
C LEU A 153 -6.67 -2.88 -4.80
N ILE A 154 -6.85 -2.63 -3.50
CA ILE A 154 -6.34 -1.45 -2.82
C ILE A 154 -5.13 -1.84 -1.98
N ILE A 155 -4.07 -1.03 -2.03
CA ILE A 155 -2.82 -1.33 -1.35
C ILE A 155 -2.26 -0.07 -0.71
N SER A 156 -2.06 -0.12 0.61
CA SER A 156 -1.36 0.94 1.33
C SER A 156 0.11 0.54 1.57
N HIS A 157 0.99 1.54 1.63
CA HIS A 157 2.40 1.33 1.98
C HIS A 157 2.84 2.32 3.07
N LYS A 158 3.86 1.91 3.83
CA LYS A 158 4.62 2.81 4.69
C LYS A 158 5.55 3.68 3.84
N GLU A 159 5.85 4.87 4.32
CA GLU A 159 6.92 5.69 3.73
C GLU A 159 8.29 5.08 4.04
N ALA A 160 9.17 5.11 3.05
CA ALA A 160 10.56 4.74 3.15
C ALA A 160 11.45 5.92 2.72
N PRO A 161 12.58 6.17 3.38
CA PRO A 161 13.56 7.14 2.91
C PRO A 161 14.24 6.69 1.62
N VAL A 162 14.54 7.65 0.75
CA VAL A 162 15.38 7.41 -0.43
C VAL A 162 16.84 7.64 -0.05
N TYR A 163 17.69 6.67 -0.38
CA TYR A 163 19.13 6.78 -0.21
C TYR A 163 19.83 6.81 -1.58
N VAL A 164 20.91 7.58 -1.67
CA VAL A 164 21.79 7.62 -2.84
C VAL A 164 23.23 7.40 -2.41
N GLU A 165 24.00 6.73 -3.25
CA GLU A 165 25.42 6.56 -3.01
C GLU A 165 26.15 7.86 -3.38
N GLN A 166 26.89 8.42 -2.43
CA GLN A 166 27.73 9.59 -2.63
C GLN A 166 29.14 9.33 -2.11
N PHE A 167 30.13 9.96 -2.73
CA PHE A 167 31.48 9.97 -2.18
C PHE A 167 31.56 11.07 -1.13
N VAL A 168 31.71 10.66 0.12
CA VAL A 168 31.86 11.56 1.28
C VAL A 168 33.34 11.62 1.65
N GLN A 169 33.87 12.84 1.78
CA GLN A 169 35.24 13.05 2.23
C GLN A 169 35.32 12.82 3.74
N GLN A 170 36.19 11.90 4.15
CA GLN A 170 36.46 11.60 5.55
C GLN A 170 37.41 12.65 6.15
N ALA A 171 37.54 12.66 7.48
CA ALA A 171 38.44 13.59 8.20
C ALA A 171 39.92 13.46 7.80
N ASP A 172 40.33 12.31 7.26
CA ASP A 172 41.67 12.05 6.74
C ASP A 172 41.87 12.48 5.28
N GLY A 173 40.85 13.08 4.66
CA GLY A 173 40.85 13.52 3.27
C GLY A 173 40.52 12.43 2.25
N SER A 174 40.35 11.17 2.66
CA SER A 174 39.96 10.07 1.77
C SER A 174 38.49 10.16 1.35
N MET A 175 38.17 9.68 0.15
CA MET A 175 36.78 9.61 -0.33
C MET A 175 36.22 8.22 -0.08
N LYS A 176 35.12 8.12 0.68
CA LYS A 176 34.42 6.87 0.93
C LYS A 176 33.04 6.91 0.31
N LYS A 177 32.64 5.84 -0.36
CA LYS A 177 31.29 5.68 -0.88
C LYS A 177 30.35 5.39 0.30
N GLU A 178 29.43 6.30 0.57
CA GLU A 178 28.44 6.18 1.64
C GLU A 178 27.02 6.31 1.08
N SER A 179 26.08 5.63 1.74
CA SER A 179 24.66 5.71 1.41
C SER A 179 24.05 6.86 2.22
N VAL A 180 23.71 7.96 1.54
CA VAL A 180 23.24 9.19 2.18
C VAL A 180 21.74 9.35 1.93
N ASN A 181 21.00 9.70 2.99
CA ASN A 181 19.57 9.98 2.90
C ASN A 181 19.34 11.31 2.15
N THR A 182 18.53 11.28 1.09
CA THR A 182 18.25 12.47 0.27
C THR A 182 17.24 13.42 0.90
N GLY A 183 16.59 13.02 1.99
CA GLY A 183 15.41 13.70 2.55
C GLY A 183 14.11 13.40 1.80
N GLN A 184 14.19 12.79 0.61
CA GLN A 184 13.01 12.37 -0.14
C GLN A 184 12.40 11.10 0.46
N LYS A 185 11.08 10.98 0.30
CA LYS A 185 10.30 9.81 0.72
C LYS A 185 9.76 9.08 -0.50
N THR A 186 9.73 7.77 -0.42
CA THR A 186 9.09 6.85 -1.38
C THR A 186 8.24 5.84 -0.61
N PHE A 187 7.59 4.90 -1.30
CA PHE A 187 6.90 3.79 -0.65
C PHE A 187 7.88 2.67 -0.26
N GLY A 188 7.60 1.97 0.83
CA GLY A 188 8.31 0.75 1.20
C GLY A 188 7.69 -0.51 0.57
N GLY A 189 8.49 -1.56 0.42
CA GLY A 189 8.04 -2.87 -0.08
C GLY A 189 8.57 -3.20 -1.47
N LEU A 190 7.71 -3.74 -2.34
CA LEU A 190 8.07 -4.15 -3.70
C LEU A 190 8.30 -2.92 -4.60
N GLY A 191 9.55 -2.63 -4.99
CA GLY A 191 9.89 -1.46 -5.81
C GLY A 191 9.18 -1.35 -7.16
N GLU A 192 8.62 -2.45 -7.68
CA GLU A 192 7.85 -2.49 -8.92
C GLU A 192 6.38 -2.06 -8.77
N THR A 193 5.90 -1.82 -7.55
CA THR A 193 4.50 -1.42 -7.28
C THR A 193 3.95 -0.36 -8.23
N PRO A 194 4.66 0.73 -8.58
CA PRO A 194 4.14 1.76 -9.50
C PRO A 194 3.80 1.23 -10.89
N TYR A 195 4.49 0.18 -11.36
CA TYR A 195 4.26 -0.44 -12.66
C TYR A 195 3.16 -1.51 -12.64
N LEU A 196 2.81 -2.00 -11.45
CA LEU A 196 1.77 -3.01 -11.25
C LEU A 196 0.41 -2.38 -10.92
N ALA A 197 0.42 -1.18 -10.38
CA ALA A 197 -0.76 -0.39 -10.07
C ALA A 197 -1.24 0.40 -11.29
N ASP A 198 -2.56 0.52 -11.46
CA ASP A 198 -3.14 1.45 -12.44
C ASP A 198 -3.06 2.89 -11.94
N GLN A 199 -3.13 3.07 -10.61
CA GLN A 199 -3.00 4.35 -9.94
C GLN A 199 -2.02 4.23 -8.78
N HIS A 200 -0.98 5.06 -8.76
CA HIS A 200 -0.03 5.16 -7.66
C HIS A 200 -0.03 6.57 -7.06
N LEU A 201 -0.27 6.68 -5.74
CA LEU A 201 -0.49 7.96 -5.07
C LEU A 201 0.42 8.16 -3.85
N GLN A 202 0.73 9.42 -3.57
CA GLN A 202 1.23 9.88 -2.27
C GLN A 202 0.14 10.64 -1.53
N LEU A 203 -0.13 10.25 -0.29
CA LEU A 203 -1.02 10.93 0.64
C LEU A 203 -0.21 11.84 1.57
N TYR A 204 -0.66 13.08 1.73
CA TYR A 204 -0.06 14.05 2.64
C TYR A 204 -1.15 14.93 3.25
N LEU A 205 -0.85 15.53 4.40
CA LEU A 205 -1.73 16.50 5.06
C LEU A 205 -1.40 17.91 4.56
N LYS A 206 -2.42 18.70 4.27
CA LYS A 206 -2.31 20.11 3.93
C LYS A 206 -3.24 20.92 4.83
N ASN A 207 -2.88 22.15 5.19
CA ASN A 207 -3.84 23.05 5.81
C ASN A 207 -4.93 23.40 4.79
N GLY A 208 -6.15 22.98 5.07
CA GLY A 208 -7.36 23.30 4.30
C GLY A 208 -7.96 24.65 4.67
N ASN A 209 -7.55 25.26 5.79
CA ASN A 209 -7.92 26.63 6.11
C ASN A 209 -6.94 27.59 5.40
N VAL A 210 -7.27 27.96 4.17
CA VAL A 210 -6.47 28.87 3.34
C VAL A 210 -7.34 30.01 2.85
N ASP A 211 -6.77 31.21 2.81
CA ASP A 211 -7.36 32.35 2.14
C ASP A 211 -7.49 32.02 0.65
N LEU A 212 -8.71 32.07 0.11
CA LEU A 212 -8.99 31.67 -1.27
C LEU A 212 -8.40 32.65 -2.30
N VAL A 213 -8.11 33.89 -1.90
CA VAL A 213 -7.58 34.94 -2.76
C VAL A 213 -6.06 34.92 -2.73
N THR A 214 -5.46 34.85 -1.54
CA THR A 214 -4.01 34.95 -1.38
C THR A 214 -3.31 33.61 -1.26
N GLY A 215 -4.05 32.51 -1.07
CA GLY A 215 -3.50 31.18 -0.77
C GLY A 215 -2.83 31.07 0.59
N LYS A 216 -2.97 32.08 1.46
CA LYS A 216 -2.28 32.14 2.74
C LYS A 216 -2.94 31.19 3.73
N GLU A 217 -2.15 30.41 4.46
CA GLU A 217 -2.66 29.57 5.53
C GLU A 217 -3.25 30.40 6.67
N LEU A 218 -4.46 30.05 7.07
CA LEU A 218 -5.24 30.71 8.10
C LEU A 218 -5.32 29.84 9.37
N LEU A 219 -5.52 30.52 10.49
CA LEU A 219 -5.80 29.89 11.79
C LEU A 219 -7.33 29.87 12.04
N PRO A 220 -7.86 28.84 12.73
CA PRO A 220 -7.15 27.64 13.20
C PRO A 220 -6.77 26.71 12.04
N ILE A 221 -5.69 25.94 12.20
CA ILE A 221 -5.28 24.95 11.20
C ILE A 221 -6.37 23.90 11.06
N SER A 222 -6.80 23.64 9.82
CA SER A 222 -7.74 22.56 9.50
C SER A 222 -7.07 21.58 8.55
N LEU A 223 -6.49 20.49 9.05
CA LEU A 223 -5.77 19.56 8.20
C LEU A 223 -6.71 18.75 7.32
N VAL A 224 -6.42 18.70 6.02
CA VAL A 224 -7.09 17.87 5.02
C VAL A 224 -6.10 16.90 4.39
N THR A 225 -6.52 15.66 4.17
CA THR A 225 -5.73 14.69 3.39
C THR A 225 -5.82 15.03 1.92
N VAL A 226 -4.67 15.12 1.26
CA VAL A 226 -4.54 15.31 -0.19
C VAL A 226 -3.81 14.12 -0.79
N ALA A 227 -4.25 13.72 -1.99
CA ALA A 227 -3.60 12.69 -2.79
C ALA A 227 -2.88 13.33 -3.98
N LYS A 228 -1.61 13.00 -4.17
CA LYS A 228 -0.82 13.35 -5.36
C LYS A 228 -0.59 12.09 -6.19
N PHE A 229 -1.02 12.12 -7.45
CA PHE A 229 -0.74 11.05 -8.41
C PHE A 229 0.74 11.08 -8.81
N LEU A 230 1.38 9.92 -8.80
CA LEU A 230 2.80 9.77 -9.10
C LEU A 230 2.99 9.15 -10.48
N LYS A 231 4.11 9.52 -11.12
CA LYS A 231 4.61 8.87 -12.34
C LYS A 231 5.69 7.85 -11.95
N PRO A 232 5.92 6.77 -12.71
CA PRO A 232 5.27 6.41 -13.98
C PRO A 232 3.99 5.60 -13.76
N ASN A 233 2.82 6.22 -13.97
CA ASN A 233 1.65 5.46 -14.45
C ASN A 233 1.90 5.12 -15.93
N PRO A 234 1.39 4.00 -16.49
CA PRO A 234 1.39 3.80 -17.93
C PRO A 234 0.81 5.06 -18.63
N PRO A 235 1.37 5.46 -19.79
CA PRO A 235 1.18 6.79 -20.33
C PRO A 235 -0.24 6.94 -20.89
N MET A 236 -1.14 7.61 -20.15
CA MET A 236 -2.21 8.46 -20.73
C MET A 236 -3.00 9.33 -19.74
N ILE A 237 -2.46 9.74 -18.58
CA ILE A 237 -3.08 10.80 -17.77
C ILE A 237 -2.04 11.88 -17.47
N TYR A 238 -2.03 12.93 -18.31
CA TYR A 238 -1.32 14.16 -18.03
C TYR A 238 -1.95 14.88 -16.83
N GLY A 239 -1.10 15.52 -16.03
CA GLY A 239 -1.38 16.16 -14.74
C GLY A 239 -2.78 16.71 -14.57
N MET A 240 -3.55 16.06 -13.70
CA MET A 240 -4.71 16.66 -13.05
C MET A 240 -4.31 16.96 -11.61
N GLU A 241 -3.99 18.22 -11.31
CA GLU A 241 -4.08 18.70 -9.93
C GLU A 241 -5.56 18.82 -9.61
N LEU A 242 -6.08 17.97 -8.73
CA LEU A 242 -7.47 18.09 -8.29
C LEU A 242 -7.56 19.31 -7.36
N PRO A 243 -8.26 20.39 -7.76
CA PRO A 243 -8.51 21.49 -6.84
C PRO A 243 -9.49 20.98 -5.79
N GLN A 244 -9.00 20.86 -4.55
CA GLN A 244 -9.72 20.38 -3.36
C GLN A 244 -10.24 18.93 -3.45
N PRO A 245 -9.60 17.97 -2.74
CA PRO A 245 -10.13 16.62 -2.60
C PRO A 245 -11.25 16.66 -1.55
N ASN A 246 -12.48 16.89 -1.98
CA ASN A 246 -13.60 16.40 -1.20
C ASN A 246 -13.81 14.91 -1.54
N PHE A 247 -14.22 14.14 -0.55
CA PHE A 247 -14.42 12.70 -0.61
C PHE A 247 -15.29 12.24 -1.80
N GLU A 248 -16.20 13.10 -2.26
CA GLU A 248 -17.10 12.86 -3.39
C GLU A 248 -16.36 12.83 -4.73
N ARG A 249 -15.28 13.61 -4.92
CA ARG A 249 -14.51 13.61 -6.17
C ARG A 249 -13.66 12.35 -6.37
N VAL A 250 -13.19 11.73 -5.29
CA VAL A 250 -12.53 10.41 -5.36
C VAL A 250 -13.53 9.33 -5.76
N ILE A 251 -14.76 9.39 -5.24
CA ILE A 251 -15.85 8.51 -5.67
C ILE A 251 -16.22 8.77 -7.14
N GLN A 252 -16.36 10.03 -7.55
CA GLN A 252 -16.62 10.39 -8.95
C GLN A 252 -15.48 9.98 -9.89
N MET A 253 -14.24 9.95 -9.42
CA MET A 253 -13.12 9.42 -10.20
C MET A 253 -13.22 7.90 -10.36
N VAL A 254 -13.53 7.17 -9.28
CA VAL A 254 -13.75 5.72 -9.35
C VAL A 254 -14.95 5.39 -10.24
N ASP A 255 -16.05 6.14 -10.12
CA ASP A 255 -17.26 5.99 -10.94
C ASP A 255 -17.02 6.43 -12.40
N GLY A 256 -16.20 7.46 -12.62
CA GLY A 256 -15.80 7.95 -13.94
C GLY A 256 -14.92 6.96 -14.69
N VAL A 257 -13.93 6.36 -14.01
CA VAL A 257 -13.12 5.27 -14.56
C VAL A 257 -14.00 4.06 -14.88
N LYS A 258 -14.96 3.74 -14.02
CA LYS A 258 -15.93 2.65 -14.25
C LYS A 258 -16.78 2.90 -15.51
N LYS A 259 -17.29 4.13 -15.71
CA LYS A 259 -18.03 4.52 -16.92
C LYS A 259 -17.17 4.43 -18.18
N MET A 260 -15.94 4.93 -18.15
CA MET A 260 -15.02 4.84 -19.29
C MET A 260 -14.66 3.40 -19.67
N CYS A 261 -14.67 2.47 -18.72
CA CYS A 261 -14.47 1.04 -19.01
C CYS A 261 -15.73 0.31 -19.51
N MET A 262 -16.92 0.91 -19.38
CA MET A 262 -18.20 0.34 -19.81
C MET A 262 -18.71 0.88 -21.15
N GLU A 263 -18.24 2.06 -21.59
CA GLU A 263 -18.63 2.69 -22.86
C GLU A 263 -17.71 2.29 -24.04
N VAL A 264 -16.85 1.27 -23.86
CA VAL A 264 -15.94 0.74 -24.90
C VAL A 264 -16.44 -0.60 -25.48
N GLU A 265 -17.68 -0.99 -25.16
CA GLU A 265 -18.47 -1.98 -25.92
C GLU A 265 -19.39 -1.26 -26.93
#